data_AF-A0A2V7M207-F1
#
_entry.id   AF-A0A2V7M207-F1
#
_cell.length_a   1.000
_cell.length_b   1.000
_cell.length_c   1.000
_cell.angle_alpha   90.00
_cell.angle_beta   90.00
_cell.angle_gamma   90.00
#
_symmetry.space_group_name_H-M   'P 1'
#
loop_
_entity.id
_entity.type
_entity.pdbx_description
1 polymer ?
#
loop_
_entity_poly.entity_id
_entity_poly.type
_entity_poly.pdbx_seq_one_letter_code
_entity_poly.pdbx_strand_id
1 'polypeptide(L)'
;EAPACAELTVALAAMRVVAADLKRLDTSHAARRTATLRVDPPPKELETKLVQSISPDGQVLDSASKDLARARQRVREARKHVMDKLGAILAKLDQTERAPDAAVTVRGGRYVIPIRSTARSRVGGIVHDESATRSTVFVEPPEIIELGNELRAAESAELREVLRVLRELTDLLRPQAATIAAAWEMCIAFDDLCARARYAVQVNGFVPEIGAHLKIRGGRHPLLLGEGRSMLRPYSSDLVIPFDLDLHSDEFTVLVSGPNTGGKTVLIKALGLLVLLTQSGIIPPLGPHSSLPIFARVFADSRRDRRHRERVAPVRCRDADADVSVAQGCAGQVIRVGDRAPAGRCPRRVGGGRARRARSRAHARSAARVGGGARAGDRGARR
;
A
#
# COMPACT_ATOMS: atom_id res chain seq x y z
N GLU A 1 21.44 -6.46 7.45
CA GLU A 1 21.80 -7.38 6.34
C GLU A 1 21.85 -6.59 5.04
N ALA A 2 22.50 -7.11 4.00
CA ALA A 2 22.68 -6.38 2.74
C ALA A 2 21.37 -6.01 2.01
N PRO A 3 20.32 -6.87 1.97
CA PRO A 3 19.04 -6.49 1.36
C PRO A 3 18.36 -5.29 2.03
N ALA A 4 18.41 -5.21 3.37
CA ALA A 4 17.87 -4.07 4.10
C ALA A 4 18.58 -2.74 3.75
N CYS A 5 19.88 -2.79 3.45
CA CYS A 5 20.62 -1.62 2.98
C CYS A 5 20.20 -1.18 1.56
N ALA A 6 19.84 -2.14 0.69
CA ALA A 6 19.32 -1.83 -0.64
C ALA A 6 17.95 -1.13 -0.55
N GLU A 7 17.02 -1.65 0.26
CA GLU A 7 15.72 -1.02 0.49
C GLU A 7 15.86 0.40 1.07
N LEU A 8 16.77 0.56 2.04
CA LEU A 8 17.03 1.87 2.63
C LEU A 8 17.55 2.88 1.59
N THR A 9 18.31 2.43 0.59
CA THR A 9 18.79 3.31 -0.49
C THR A 9 17.62 3.89 -1.28
N VAL A 10 16.63 3.05 -1.63
CA VAL A 10 15.40 3.49 -2.31
C VAL A 10 14.61 4.46 -1.43
N ALA A 11 14.48 4.15 -0.13
CA ALA A 11 13.78 5.00 0.81
C ALA A 11 14.45 6.39 0.94
N LEU A 12 15.78 6.46 1.05
CA LEU A 12 16.53 7.71 1.13
C LEU A 12 16.35 8.58 -0.13
N ALA A 13 16.33 7.96 -1.31
CA ALA A 13 16.07 8.66 -2.56
C ALA A 13 14.65 9.26 -2.56
N ALA A 14 13.64 8.48 -2.17
CA ALA A 14 12.26 8.95 -2.04
C ALA A 14 12.12 10.09 -1.03
N MET A 15 12.76 9.99 0.14
CA MET A 15 12.79 11.04 1.16
C MET A 15 13.33 12.36 0.61
N ARG A 16 14.41 12.33 -0.19
CA ARG A 16 14.96 13.53 -0.83
C ARG A 16 14.00 14.16 -1.83
N VAL A 17 13.33 13.35 -2.64
CA VAL A 17 12.32 13.84 -3.60
C VAL A 17 11.18 14.52 -2.84
N VAL A 18 10.63 13.87 -1.82
CA VAL A 18 9.55 14.45 -1.00
C VAL A 18 9.98 15.73 -0.30
N ALA A 19 11.18 15.77 0.30
CA ALA A 19 11.69 16.98 0.94
C ALA A 19 11.85 18.14 -0.06
N ALA A 20 12.30 17.86 -1.29
CA ALA A 20 12.41 18.85 -2.35
C ALA A 20 11.03 19.36 -2.80
N ASP A 21 10.04 18.48 -2.92
CA ASP A 21 8.65 18.85 -3.25
C ASP A 21 8.04 19.75 -2.18
N LEU A 22 8.18 19.38 -0.92
CA LEU A 22 7.71 20.17 0.21
C LEU A 22 8.40 21.55 0.27
N LYS A 23 9.70 21.62 -0.06
CA LYS A 23 10.42 22.91 -0.19
C LYS A 23 9.83 23.78 -1.29
N ARG A 24 9.46 23.20 -2.44
CA ARG A 24 8.81 23.95 -3.53
C ARG A 24 7.43 24.49 -3.11
N LEU A 25 6.66 23.69 -2.37
CA LEU A 25 5.35 24.10 -1.86
C LEU A 25 5.41 25.27 -0.89
N ASP A 26 6.49 25.38 -0.11
CA ASP A 26 6.72 26.53 0.78
C ASP A 26 6.88 27.82 -0.05
N THR A 27 7.72 27.77 -1.09
CA THR A 27 8.00 28.93 -1.95
C THR A 27 6.79 29.40 -2.76
N SER A 28 5.95 28.47 -3.23
CA SER A 28 4.79 28.80 -4.08
C SER A 28 3.59 29.34 -3.31
N HIS A 29 3.62 29.34 -1.97
CA HIS A 29 2.54 29.77 -1.07
C HIS A 29 1.21 28.98 -1.23
N ALA A 30 1.16 27.96 -2.08
CA ALA A 30 -0.07 27.24 -2.41
C ALA A 30 -0.54 26.31 -1.27
N ALA A 31 0.39 25.75 -0.49
CA ALA A 31 0.10 24.75 0.54
C ALA A 31 1.05 24.85 1.75
N ARG A 32 1.15 26.04 2.38
CA ARG A 32 2.09 26.32 3.49
C ARG A 32 2.02 25.31 4.65
N ARG A 33 0.81 24.87 5.04
CA ARG A 33 0.64 23.86 6.11
C ARG A 33 1.18 22.48 5.73
N THR A 34 1.14 22.12 4.45
CA THR A 34 1.74 20.87 3.98
C THR A 34 3.26 21.00 3.98
N ALA A 35 3.79 22.15 3.59
CA ALA A 35 5.23 22.41 3.58
C ALA A 35 5.91 22.28 4.95
N THR A 36 5.17 22.51 6.06
CA THR A 36 5.71 22.33 7.42
C THR A 36 6.03 20.88 7.78
N LEU A 37 5.57 19.89 7.00
CA LEU A 37 5.96 18.48 7.18
C LEU A 37 7.44 18.23 6.86
N ARG A 38 8.10 19.17 6.18
CA ARG A 38 9.46 18.98 5.69
C ARG A 38 10.42 18.71 6.84
N VAL A 39 11.11 17.58 6.72
CA VAL A 39 12.29 17.22 7.49
C VAL A 39 13.46 17.15 6.52
N ASP A 40 14.62 17.68 6.93
CA ASP A 40 15.81 17.56 6.11
C ASP A 40 16.31 16.10 6.12
N PRO A 41 16.47 15.48 4.94
CA PRO A 41 16.95 14.10 4.85
C PRO A 41 18.42 14.02 5.28
N PRO A 42 18.92 12.81 5.61
CA PRO A 42 20.33 12.64 5.96
C PRO A 42 21.28 13.06 4.82
N PRO A 43 22.59 13.18 5.08
CA PRO A 43 23.57 13.61 4.09
C PRO A 43 23.59 12.74 2.82
N LYS A 44 23.81 13.35 1.65
CA LYS A 44 23.77 12.66 0.33
C LYS A 44 24.92 11.66 0.16
N GLU A 45 26.00 11.90 0.88
CA GLU A 45 27.18 11.06 0.94
C GLU A 45 26.83 9.65 1.44
N LEU A 46 25.85 9.55 2.36
CA LEU A 46 25.37 8.29 2.91
C LEU A 46 24.69 7.42 1.84
N GLU A 47 23.78 8.02 1.06
CA GLU A 47 23.13 7.33 -0.07
C GLU A 47 24.17 6.91 -1.11
N THR A 48 25.08 7.81 -1.46
CA THR A 48 26.14 7.54 -2.43
C THR A 48 27.01 6.35 -1.99
N LYS A 49 27.38 6.31 -0.71
CA LYS A 49 28.16 5.21 -0.13
C LYS A 49 27.38 3.88 -0.15
N LEU A 50 26.08 3.90 0.13
CA LEU A 50 25.22 2.72 0.06
C LEU A 50 25.12 2.18 -1.38
N VAL A 51 24.82 3.04 -2.37
CA VAL A 51 24.74 2.67 -3.79
C VAL A 51 26.07 2.09 -4.31
N GLN A 52 27.20 2.66 -3.88
CA GLN A 52 28.52 2.15 -4.24
C GLN A 52 28.86 0.81 -3.57
N SER A 53 28.19 0.47 -2.47
CA SER A 53 28.55 -0.70 -1.66
C SER A 53 27.58 -1.86 -1.82
N ILE A 54 26.33 -1.61 -2.20
CA ILE A 54 25.24 -2.58 -2.22
C ILE A 54 24.53 -2.53 -3.58
N SER A 55 24.34 -3.69 -4.20
CA SER A 55 23.57 -3.83 -5.44
C SER A 55 22.06 -3.69 -5.19
N PRO A 56 21.26 -3.41 -6.23
CA PRO A 56 19.80 -3.41 -6.11
C PRO A 56 19.22 -4.74 -5.58
N ASP A 57 19.88 -5.86 -5.88
CA ASP A 57 19.48 -7.21 -5.42
C ASP A 57 19.96 -7.54 -4.00
N GLY A 58 20.57 -6.59 -3.28
CA GLY A 58 21.01 -6.79 -1.91
C GLY A 58 22.32 -7.56 -1.76
N GLN A 59 23.21 -7.50 -2.77
CA GLN A 59 24.56 -8.07 -2.67
C GLN A 59 25.59 -6.99 -2.41
N VAL A 60 26.64 -7.31 -1.63
CA VAL A 60 27.77 -6.38 -1.44
C VAL A 60 28.63 -6.34 -2.70
N LEU A 61 28.91 -5.15 -3.22
CA LEU A 61 29.66 -4.91 -4.45
C LEU A 61 31.18 -4.89 -4.22
N ASP A 62 31.96 -5.19 -5.26
CA ASP A 62 33.43 -5.09 -5.22
C ASP A 62 33.89 -3.64 -4.96
N SER A 63 33.08 -2.65 -5.36
CA SER A 63 33.31 -1.23 -5.11
C SER A 63 33.13 -0.81 -3.65
N ALA A 64 32.58 -1.67 -2.79
CA ALA A 64 32.39 -1.37 -1.38
C ALA A 64 33.72 -1.19 -0.64
N SER A 65 34.73 -1.99 -1.00
CA SER A 65 36.05 -2.04 -0.37
C SER A 65 37.09 -2.63 -1.33
N LYS A 66 38.29 -2.02 -1.37
CA LYS A 66 39.44 -2.58 -2.10
C LYS A 66 39.84 -3.96 -1.58
N ASP A 67 39.69 -4.20 -0.27
CA ASP A 67 40.04 -5.47 0.34
C ASP A 67 39.01 -6.57 0.01
N LEU A 68 37.73 -6.21 -0.16
CA LEU A 68 36.71 -7.12 -0.66
C LEU A 68 36.98 -7.53 -2.10
N ALA A 69 37.30 -6.57 -2.96
CA ALA A 69 37.66 -6.84 -4.35
C ALA A 69 38.88 -7.79 -4.43
N ARG A 70 39.90 -7.57 -3.59
CA ARG A 70 41.08 -8.45 -3.47
C ARG A 70 40.72 -9.84 -2.95
N ALA A 71 39.87 -9.94 -1.93
CA ALA A 71 39.44 -11.23 -1.38
C ALA A 71 38.67 -12.05 -2.43
N ARG A 72 37.74 -11.43 -3.15
CA ARG A 72 37.00 -12.05 -4.26
C ARG A 72 37.91 -12.49 -5.40
N GLN A 73 38.92 -11.68 -5.73
CA GLN A 73 39.91 -12.05 -6.73
C GLN A 73 40.69 -13.31 -6.32
N ARG A 74 41.12 -13.40 -5.06
CA ARG A 74 41.78 -14.61 -4.53
C ARG A 74 40.88 -15.84 -4.58
N VAL A 75 39.59 -15.70 -4.27
CA VAL A 75 38.61 -16.80 -4.41
C VAL A 75 38.51 -17.26 -5.86
N ARG A 76 38.41 -16.33 -6.82
CA ARG A 76 38.37 -16.65 -8.25
C ARG A 76 39.64 -17.38 -8.72
N GLU A 77 40.81 -16.92 -8.29
CA GLU A 77 42.11 -17.52 -8.61
C GLU A 77 42.26 -18.92 -8.01
N ALA A 78 42.00 -19.07 -6.70
CA ALA A 78 42.06 -20.37 -6.02
C ALA A 78 41.07 -21.38 -6.64
N ARG A 79 39.85 -20.93 -6.96
CA ARG A 79 38.83 -21.77 -7.61
C ARG A 79 39.29 -22.20 -9.00
N LYS A 80 39.87 -21.29 -9.78
CA LYS A 80 40.43 -21.62 -11.09
C LYS A 80 41.53 -22.67 -10.97
N HIS A 81 42.46 -22.51 -10.01
CA HIS A 81 43.54 -23.49 -9.79
C HIS A 81 43.00 -24.89 -9.44
N VAL A 82 41.98 -24.96 -8.57
CA VAL A 82 41.31 -26.23 -8.24
C VAL A 82 40.66 -26.85 -9.49
N MET A 83 39.93 -26.07 -10.28
CA MET A 83 39.24 -26.56 -11.48
C MET A 83 40.20 -27.01 -12.57
N ASP A 84 41.26 -26.24 -12.84
CA ASP A 84 42.29 -26.56 -13.83
C ASP A 84 43.03 -27.85 -13.45
N LYS A 85 43.39 -28.00 -12.17
CA LYS A 85 44.09 -29.19 -11.68
C LYS A 85 43.18 -30.43 -11.68
N LEU A 86 41.92 -30.32 -11.23
CA LEU A 86 40.95 -31.42 -11.32
C LEU A 86 40.67 -31.81 -12.76
N GLY A 87 40.56 -30.83 -13.67
CA GLY A 87 40.40 -31.06 -15.10
C GLY A 87 41.59 -31.81 -15.71
N ALA A 88 42.82 -31.43 -15.33
CA ALA A 88 44.03 -32.11 -15.76
C ALA A 88 44.13 -33.54 -15.21
N ILE A 89 43.72 -33.78 -13.96
CA ILE A 89 43.66 -35.13 -13.37
C ILE A 89 42.64 -35.97 -14.14
N LEU A 90 41.43 -35.42 -14.32
CA LEU A 90 40.34 -36.11 -15.04
C LEU A 90 40.76 -36.46 -16.47
N ALA A 91 41.44 -35.55 -17.17
CA ALA A 91 41.93 -35.75 -18.53
C ALA A 91 43.02 -36.83 -18.66
N LYS A 92 43.74 -37.16 -17.57
CA LYS A 92 44.74 -38.23 -17.53
C LYS A 92 44.18 -39.62 -17.23
N LEU A 93 42.93 -39.71 -16.74
CA LEU A 93 42.29 -41.01 -16.45
C LEU A 93 41.87 -41.70 -17.75
N ASP A 94 41.91 -43.03 -17.81
CA ASP A 94 41.43 -43.77 -18.98
C ASP A 94 39.89 -43.73 -19.07
N GLN A 95 39.33 -43.91 -20.27
CA GLN A 95 37.88 -43.89 -20.48
C GLN A 95 37.13 -44.98 -19.69
N THR A 96 37.80 -46.09 -19.38
CA THR A 96 37.25 -47.20 -18.57
C THR A 96 37.16 -46.86 -17.08
N GLU A 97 37.83 -45.80 -16.65
CA GLU A 97 37.96 -45.40 -15.24
C GLU A 97 37.13 -44.17 -14.92
N ARG A 98 36.78 -43.38 -15.95
CA ARG A 98 35.87 -42.26 -15.84
C ARG A 98 34.42 -42.74 -15.73
N ALA A 99 33.64 -42.02 -14.94
CA ALA A 99 32.20 -42.13 -15.02
C ALA A 99 31.69 -41.67 -16.41
N PRO A 100 30.53 -42.15 -16.88
CA PRO A 100 29.87 -41.56 -18.04
C PRO A 100 29.65 -40.05 -17.83
N ASP A 101 29.94 -39.24 -18.86
CA ASP A 101 29.87 -37.77 -18.82
C ASP A 101 30.61 -37.13 -17.63
N ALA A 102 31.75 -37.73 -17.24
CA ALA A 102 32.53 -37.25 -16.10
C ALA A 102 32.98 -35.79 -16.30
N ALA A 103 32.52 -34.94 -15.39
CA ALA A 103 32.93 -33.55 -15.26
C ALA A 103 33.24 -33.24 -13.79
N VAL A 104 34.04 -32.21 -13.54
CA VAL A 104 34.28 -31.72 -12.18
C VAL A 104 32.94 -31.28 -11.58
N THR A 105 32.63 -31.78 -10.38
CA THR A 105 31.37 -31.49 -9.68
C THR A 105 31.63 -31.10 -8.24
N VAL A 106 30.60 -30.61 -7.54
CA VAL A 106 30.67 -30.26 -6.12
C VAL A 106 29.83 -31.25 -5.31
N ARG A 107 30.41 -31.80 -4.24
CA ARG A 107 29.75 -32.68 -3.26
C ARG A 107 30.13 -32.23 -1.85
N GLY A 108 29.14 -32.00 -0.99
CA GLY A 108 29.38 -31.55 0.39
C GLY A 108 30.22 -30.27 0.50
N GLY A 109 30.18 -29.38 -0.51
CA GLY A 109 31.03 -28.19 -0.56
C GLY A 109 32.52 -28.47 -0.81
N ARG A 110 32.85 -29.61 -1.43
CA ARG A 110 34.18 -29.94 -1.95
C ARG A 110 34.09 -30.18 -3.45
N TYR A 111 35.13 -29.78 -4.17
CA TYR A 111 35.26 -30.07 -5.60
C TYR A 111 35.81 -31.49 -5.77
N VAL A 112 35.14 -32.28 -6.60
CA VAL A 112 35.38 -33.71 -6.74
C VAL A 112 35.29 -34.14 -8.20
N ILE A 113 35.94 -35.26 -8.52
CA ILE A 113 35.83 -35.93 -9.82
C ILE A 113 35.04 -37.24 -9.69
N PRO A 114 34.09 -37.52 -10.59
CA PRO A 114 33.37 -38.78 -10.62
C PRO A 114 34.19 -39.85 -11.35
N ILE A 115 34.53 -40.92 -10.64
CA ILE A 115 35.26 -42.07 -11.17
C ILE A 115 34.44 -43.35 -11.00
N ARG A 116 34.72 -44.40 -11.79
CA ARG A 116 34.12 -45.72 -11.54
C ARG A 116 34.67 -46.30 -10.24
N SER A 117 33.86 -47.06 -9.52
CA SER A 117 34.27 -47.69 -8.26
C SER A 117 35.51 -48.57 -8.39
N THR A 118 35.73 -49.18 -9.56
CA THR A 118 36.92 -49.97 -9.90
C THR A 118 38.22 -49.15 -9.94
N ALA A 119 38.14 -47.84 -10.22
CA ALA A 119 39.29 -46.96 -10.32
C ALA A 119 39.69 -46.30 -8.98
N ARG A 120 38.92 -46.55 -7.90
CA ARG A 120 39.08 -45.91 -6.58
C ARG A 120 40.48 -46.10 -5.99
N SER A 121 41.01 -47.32 -6.02
CA SER A 121 42.32 -47.65 -5.42
C SER A 121 43.48 -46.97 -6.14
N ARG A 122 43.35 -46.73 -7.45
CA ARG A 122 44.39 -46.11 -8.28
C ARG A 122 44.40 -44.59 -8.16
N VAL A 123 43.23 -43.96 -8.19
CA VAL A 123 43.11 -42.49 -8.04
C VAL A 123 43.40 -42.08 -6.60
N GLY A 124 42.98 -42.90 -5.62
CA GLY A 124 43.14 -42.61 -4.20
C GLY A 124 42.38 -41.35 -3.76
N GLY A 125 42.62 -40.89 -2.53
CA GLY A 125 42.00 -39.69 -1.99
C GLY A 125 40.73 -39.94 -1.16
N ILE A 126 39.98 -38.87 -0.92
CA ILE A 126 38.84 -38.86 0.00
C ILE A 126 37.54 -39.01 -0.79
N VAL A 127 36.73 -40.00 -0.42
CA VAL A 127 35.39 -40.20 -1.00
C VAL A 127 34.40 -39.27 -0.29
N HIS A 128 33.71 -38.42 -1.05
CA HIS A 128 32.70 -37.50 -0.51
C HIS A 128 31.28 -37.98 -0.73
N ASP A 129 31.05 -38.80 -1.75
CA ASP A 129 29.73 -39.31 -2.10
C ASP A 129 29.82 -40.54 -3.02
N GLU A 130 28.76 -41.33 -3.10
CA GLU A 130 28.64 -42.51 -3.98
C GLU A 130 27.29 -42.50 -4.72
N SER A 131 27.25 -42.99 -5.96
CA SER A 131 25.98 -43.15 -6.68
C SER A 131 25.10 -44.20 -6.00
N ALA A 132 23.78 -44.12 -6.20
CA ALA A 132 22.82 -45.09 -5.65
C ALA A 132 23.13 -46.54 -6.07
N THR A 133 23.65 -46.72 -7.28
CA THR A 133 24.11 -48.01 -7.84
C THR A 133 25.52 -48.41 -7.39
N ARG A 134 26.22 -47.56 -6.63
CA ARG A 134 27.64 -47.67 -6.24
C ARG A 134 28.62 -47.89 -7.39
N SER A 135 28.20 -47.59 -8.62
CA SER A 135 29.02 -47.68 -9.82
C SER A 135 29.96 -46.50 -9.97
N THR A 136 29.57 -45.33 -9.43
CA THR A 136 30.33 -44.08 -9.52
C THR A 136 30.61 -43.56 -8.12
N VAL A 137 31.86 -43.16 -7.90
CA VAL A 137 32.35 -42.63 -6.63
C VAL A 137 32.87 -41.21 -6.89
N PHE A 138 32.50 -40.27 -6.02
CA PHE A 138 32.93 -38.88 -6.11
C PHE A 138 34.13 -38.65 -5.18
N VAL A 139 35.29 -38.40 -5.77
CA VAL A 139 36.57 -38.42 -5.05
C VAL A 139 37.25 -37.06 -5.12
N GLU A 140 37.80 -36.61 -3.99
CA GLU A 140 38.79 -35.52 -3.88
C GLU A 140 40.20 -36.13 -3.89
N PRO A 141 40.96 -35.98 -5.00
CA PRO A 141 42.31 -36.51 -5.09
C PRO A 141 43.26 -35.81 -4.10
N PRO A 142 44.32 -36.50 -3.63
CA PRO A 142 45.25 -35.93 -2.66
C PRO A 142 45.93 -34.64 -3.15
N GLU A 143 46.16 -34.49 -4.47
CA GLU A 143 46.80 -33.27 -5.01
C GLU A 143 45.89 -32.02 -4.95
N ILE A 144 44.60 -32.20 -4.65
CA ILE A 144 43.60 -31.12 -4.59
C ILE A 144 43.30 -30.72 -3.14
N ILE A 145 43.61 -31.55 -2.15
CA ILE A 145 43.26 -31.29 -0.75
C ILE A 145 43.80 -29.93 -0.28
N GLU A 146 45.07 -29.65 -0.55
CA GLU A 146 45.69 -28.37 -0.18
C GLU A 146 45.06 -27.18 -0.94
N LEU A 147 44.90 -27.29 -2.26
CA LEU A 147 44.27 -26.25 -3.08
C LEU A 147 42.81 -25.99 -2.66
N GLY A 148 42.09 -27.04 -2.28
CA GLY A 148 40.72 -26.96 -1.77
C GLY A 148 40.65 -26.30 -0.39
N ASN A 149 41.65 -26.53 0.47
CA ASN A 149 41.76 -25.85 1.76
C ASN A 149 42.12 -24.36 1.59
N GLU A 150 43.01 -24.03 0.65
CA GLU A 150 43.32 -22.64 0.27
C GLU A 150 42.08 -21.90 -0.25
N LEU A 151 41.30 -22.53 -1.15
CA LEU A 151 40.04 -21.97 -1.64
C LEU A 151 39.08 -21.69 -0.49
N ARG A 152 38.89 -22.64 0.43
CA ARG A 152 38.02 -22.43 1.60
C ARG A 152 38.52 -21.31 2.51
N ALA A 153 39.82 -21.20 2.71
CA ALA A 153 40.41 -20.12 3.49
C ALA A 153 40.15 -18.76 2.82
N ALA A 154 40.27 -18.70 1.49
CA ALA A 154 39.94 -17.51 0.70
C ALA A 154 38.45 -17.15 0.78
N GLU A 155 37.54 -18.13 0.65
CA GLU A 155 36.08 -17.93 0.77
C GLU A 155 35.71 -17.44 2.17
N SER A 156 36.33 -18.00 3.21
CA SER A 156 36.16 -17.53 4.59
C SER A 156 36.67 -16.10 4.80
N ALA A 157 37.78 -15.73 4.15
CA ALA A 157 38.30 -14.38 4.18
C ALA A 157 37.38 -13.38 3.46
N GLU A 158 36.82 -13.76 2.31
CA GLU A 158 35.79 -12.97 1.62
C GLU A 158 34.59 -12.72 2.53
N LEU A 159 34.06 -13.76 3.18
CA LEU A 159 32.90 -13.62 4.06
C LEU A 159 33.18 -12.67 5.24
N ARG A 160 34.36 -12.76 5.87
CA ARG A 160 34.76 -11.83 6.94
C ARG A 160 34.77 -10.39 6.45
N GLU A 161 35.27 -10.17 5.24
CA GLU A 161 35.38 -8.86 4.63
C GLU A 161 34.00 -8.29 4.23
N VAL A 162 33.09 -9.13 3.73
CA VAL A 162 31.67 -8.76 3.53
C VAL A 162 31.03 -8.31 4.84
N LEU A 163 31.23 -9.06 5.93
CA LEU A 163 30.68 -8.70 7.24
C LEU A 163 31.31 -7.42 7.80
N ARG A 164 32.60 -7.17 7.55
CA ARG A 164 33.27 -5.92 7.93
C ARG A 164 32.63 -4.73 7.22
N VAL A 165 32.45 -4.80 5.89
CA VAL A 165 31.79 -3.76 5.11
C VAL A 165 30.37 -3.48 5.64
N LEU A 166 29.59 -4.52 5.92
CA LEU A 166 28.24 -4.36 6.45
C LEU A 166 28.21 -3.70 7.84
N ARG A 167 29.17 -4.01 8.71
CA ARG A 167 29.31 -3.32 10.01
C ARG A 167 29.64 -1.86 9.82
N GLU A 168 30.58 -1.53 8.95
CA GLU A 168 30.95 -0.14 8.65
C GLU A 168 29.77 0.67 8.11
N LEU A 169 29.01 0.10 7.17
CA LEU A 169 27.79 0.75 6.67
C LEU A 169 26.76 0.94 7.80
N THR A 170 26.61 -0.05 8.69
CA THR A 170 25.70 0.04 9.83
C THR A 170 26.13 1.15 10.81
N ASP A 171 27.43 1.28 11.07
CA ASP A 171 27.97 2.30 11.96
C ASP A 171 27.86 3.70 11.38
N LEU A 172 27.91 3.85 10.05
CA LEU A 172 27.59 5.10 9.36
C LEU A 172 26.11 5.47 9.44
N LEU A 173 25.22 4.46 9.41
CA LEU A 173 23.78 4.65 9.49
C LEU A 173 23.29 4.96 10.90
N ARG A 174 23.91 4.37 11.92
CA ARG A 174 23.47 4.42 13.32
C ARG A 174 23.23 5.85 13.86
N PRO A 175 24.14 6.83 13.65
CA PRO A 175 23.90 8.21 14.10
C PRO A 175 22.74 8.89 13.38
N GLN A 176 22.38 8.43 12.18
CA GLN A 176 21.33 9.02 11.34
C GLN A 176 19.95 8.38 11.57
N ALA A 177 19.84 7.40 12.47
CA ALA A 177 18.61 6.63 12.68
C ALA A 177 17.39 7.53 12.98
N ALA A 178 17.54 8.51 13.87
CA ALA A 178 16.46 9.45 14.20
C ALA A 178 16.04 10.33 13.01
N THR A 179 17.02 10.82 12.24
CA THR A 179 16.78 11.62 11.03
C THR A 179 16.06 10.80 9.96
N ILE A 180 16.49 9.55 9.74
CA ILE A 180 15.86 8.62 8.80
C ILE A 180 14.41 8.34 9.22
N ALA A 181 14.16 8.08 10.50
CA ALA A 181 12.82 7.85 11.01
C ALA A 181 11.92 9.08 10.83
N ALA A 182 12.40 10.28 11.14
CA ALA A 182 11.65 11.51 10.93
C ALA A 182 11.35 11.80 9.45
N ALA A 183 12.32 11.53 8.56
CA ALA A 183 12.12 11.65 7.12
C ALA A 183 11.14 10.59 6.57
N TRP A 184 11.11 9.40 7.17
CA TRP A 184 10.12 8.37 6.84
C TRP A 184 8.69 8.79 7.23
N GLU A 185 8.51 9.34 8.44
CA GLU A 185 7.22 9.89 8.88
C GLU A 185 6.77 11.05 7.99
N MET A 186 7.69 11.91 7.54
CA MET A 186 7.41 12.95 6.53
C MET A 186 6.86 12.32 5.24
N CYS A 187 7.48 11.25 4.73
CA CYS A 187 7.00 10.55 3.53
C CYS A 187 5.59 9.97 3.72
N ILE A 188 5.33 9.32 4.87
CA ILE A 188 4.01 8.77 5.20
C ILE A 188 2.95 9.88 5.23
N ALA A 189 3.22 10.96 5.96
CA ALA A 189 2.29 12.07 6.09
C ALA A 189 2.01 12.75 4.74
N PHE A 190 3.04 12.90 3.90
CA PHE A 190 2.88 13.46 2.57
C PHE A 190 2.07 12.54 1.64
N ASP A 191 2.35 11.23 1.65
CA ASP A 191 1.60 10.26 0.85
C ASP A 191 0.12 10.20 1.25
N ASP A 192 -0.18 10.20 2.55
CA ASP A 192 -1.56 10.26 3.06
C ASP A 192 -2.30 11.52 2.57
N LEU A 193 -1.66 12.69 2.61
CA LEU A 193 -2.25 13.93 2.07
C LEU A 193 -2.46 13.87 0.55
N CYS A 194 -1.50 13.34 -0.19
CA CYS A 194 -1.63 13.15 -1.64
C CYS A 194 -2.77 12.18 -1.97
N ALA A 195 -2.92 11.09 -1.23
CA ALA A 195 -3.99 10.13 -1.39
C ALA A 195 -5.37 10.77 -1.15
N ARG A 196 -5.51 11.55 -0.08
CA ARG A 196 -6.74 12.30 0.23
C ARG A 196 -7.07 13.35 -0.83
N ALA A 197 -6.07 14.08 -1.32
CA ALA A 197 -6.26 15.06 -2.38
C ALA A 197 -6.70 14.40 -3.70
N ARG A 198 -6.05 13.29 -4.08
CA ARG A 198 -6.45 12.49 -5.26
C ARG A 198 -7.88 11.96 -5.12
N TYR A 199 -8.24 11.43 -3.96
CA TYR A 199 -9.60 11.00 -3.66
C TYR A 199 -10.61 12.15 -3.83
N ALA A 200 -10.31 13.33 -3.27
CA ALA A 200 -11.17 14.51 -3.38
C ALA A 200 -11.46 14.88 -4.85
N VAL A 201 -10.43 14.88 -5.70
CA VAL A 201 -10.55 15.14 -7.14
C VAL A 201 -11.37 14.05 -7.82
N GLN A 202 -11.06 12.78 -7.53
CA GLN A 202 -11.75 11.63 -8.13
C GLN A 202 -13.26 11.66 -7.86
N VAL A 203 -13.67 12.04 -6.65
CA VAL A 203 -15.10 12.05 -6.27
C VAL A 203 -15.78 13.40 -6.52
N ASN A 204 -15.07 14.37 -7.12
CA ASN A 204 -15.50 15.76 -7.27
C ASN A 204 -16.04 16.35 -5.95
N GLY A 205 -15.28 16.12 -4.88
CA GLY A 205 -15.64 16.50 -3.52
C GLY A 205 -15.19 17.92 -3.15
N PHE A 206 -15.91 18.55 -2.24
CA PHE A 206 -15.64 19.90 -1.74
C PHE A 206 -15.47 19.89 -0.23
N VAL A 207 -14.56 20.73 0.27
CA VAL A 207 -14.34 20.91 1.71
C VAL A 207 -15.59 21.56 2.31
N PRO A 208 -16.27 20.91 3.27
CA PRO A 208 -17.40 21.52 3.94
C PRO A 208 -16.95 22.57 4.96
N GLU A 209 -17.80 23.56 5.22
CA GLU A 209 -17.65 24.44 6.37
C GLU A 209 -17.92 23.66 7.66
N ILE A 210 -16.98 23.69 8.61
CA ILE A 210 -17.19 23.08 9.92
C ILE A 210 -17.98 24.07 10.79
N GLY A 211 -19.27 23.80 10.99
CA GLY A 211 -20.22 24.72 11.60
C GLY A 211 -21.15 24.07 12.61
N ALA A 212 -22.16 24.81 13.09
CA ALA A 212 -23.15 24.27 14.04
C ALA A 212 -24.29 23.48 13.38
N HIS A 213 -24.45 23.62 12.05
CA HIS A 213 -25.61 23.15 11.30
C HIS A 213 -25.23 22.07 10.29
N LEU A 214 -26.14 21.13 10.05
CA LEU A 214 -25.96 20.08 9.06
C LEU A 214 -26.62 20.51 7.73
N LYS A 215 -25.78 20.92 6.78
CA LYS A 215 -26.18 21.33 5.43
C LYS A 215 -25.36 20.58 4.39
N ILE A 216 -26.00 19.69 3.64
CA ILE A 216 -25.40 18.96 2.53
C ILE A 216 -26.01 19.47 1.24
N ARG A 217 -25.14 19.84 0.29
CA ARG A 217 -25.51 20.13 -1.09
C ARG A 217 -24.85 19.12 -1.99
N GLY A 218 -25.58 18.56 -2.94
CA GLY A 218 -25.03 17.66 -3.94
C GLY A 218 -24.33 16.41 -3.38
N GLY A 219 -24.68 15.98 -2.16
CA GLY A 219 -24.02 14.88 -1.47
C GLY A 219 -24.24 13.55 -2.19
N ARG A 220 -23.21 12.71 -2.26
CA ARG A 220 -23.29 11.39 -2.90
C ARG A 220 -22.76 10.31 -1.98
N HIS A 221 -23.20 9.07 -2.17
CA HIS A 221 -22.71 7.95 -1.36
C HIS A 221 -21.27 7.59 -1.78
N PRO A 222 -20.25 7.74 -0.92
CA PRO A 222 -18.84 7.60 -1.29
C PRO A 222 -18.49 6.26 -1.97
N LEU A 223 -19.00 5.15 -1.44
CA LEU A 223 -18.69 3.81 -1.97
C LEU A 223 -19.42 3.47 -3.28
N LEU A 224 -20.37 4.28 -3.73
CA LEU A 224 -21.09 4.07 -4.98
C LEU A 224 -20.48 4.86 -6.16
N LEU A 225 -19.50 5.73 -5.90
CA LEU A 225 -18.86 6.60 -6.90
C LEU A 225 -17.68 5.96 -7.63
N GLY A 226 -17.31 4.74 -7.27
CA GLY A 226 -16.11 4.09 -7.81
C GLY A 226 -16.28 3.72 -9.29
N GLU A 227 -15.30 4.11 -10.10
CA GLU A 227 -15.06 3.46 -11.38
C GLU A 227 -14.63 2.01 -11.13
N GLY A 228 -15.42 1.03 -11.61
CA GLY A 228 -14.89 -0.32 -11.89
C GLY A 228 -14.75 -1.34 -10.76
N ARG A 229 -15.58 -1.37 -9.71
CA ARG A 229 -15.61 -2.50 -8.73
C ARG A 229 -16.88 -3.36 -8.72
N SER A 230 -17.75 -3.21 -9.72
CA SER A 230 -18.76 -4.23 -10.01
C SER A 230 -18.36 -4.97 -11.27
N MET A 231 -18.02 -6.26 -11.16
CA MET A 231 -17.83 -7.16 -12.31
C MET A 231 -19.09 -7.28 -13.19
N LEU A 232 -20.20 -6.64 -12.82
CA LEU A 232 -21.50 -6.77 -13.48
C LEU A 232 -22.05 -5.48 -14.09
N ARG A 233 -21.38 -4.32 -13.96
CA ARG A 233 -21.58 -3.08 -14.75
C ARG A 233 -20.81 -1.91 -14.11
N PRO A 234 -20.06 -1.10 -14.89
CA PRO A 234 -19.54 0.17 -14.40
C PRO A 234 -20.74 1.10 -14.14
N TYR A 235 -20.98 1.48 -12.88
CA TYR A 235 -21.82 2.64 -12.62
C TYR A 235 -20.93 3.87 -12.81
N SER A 236 -21.13 4.64 -13.89
CA SER A 236 -20.54 5.97 -14.03
C SER A 236 -20.96 6.85 -12.84
N SER A 237 -20.13 7.84 -12.48
CA SER A 237 -20.46 8.86 -11.46
C SER A 237 -21.82 9.52 -11.69
N ASP A 238 -22.30 9.54 -12.93
CA ASP A 238 -23.59 10.11 -13.35
C ASP A 238 -24.81 9.29 -12.93
N LEU A 239 -24.61 8.03 -12.52
CA LEU A 239 -25.70 7.15 -12.08
C LEU A 239 -26.00 7.29 -10.57
N VAL A 240 -25.08 7.86 -9.78
CA VAL A 240 -25.32 8.14 -8.37
C VAL A 240 -26.00 9.50 -8.24
N ILE A 241 -27.32 9.46 -8.00
CA ILE A 241 -28.14 10.66 -7.84
C ILE A 241 -27.70 11.43 -6.58
N PRO A 242 -27.30 12.70 -6.70
CA PRO A 242 -26.94 13.52 -5.55
C PRO A 242 -28.17 13.89 -4.70
N PHE A 243 -27.94 14.17 -3.42
CA PHE A 243 -28.97 14.62 -2.50
C PHE A 243 -28.60 15.93 -1.79
N ASP A 244 -29.63 16.69 -1.43
CA ASP A 244 -29.52 17.86 -0.57
C ASP A 244 -30.20 17.55 0.77
N LEU A 245 -29.59 18.00 1.86
CA LEU A 245 -30.16 17.93 3.21
C LEU A 245 -29.86 19.23 3.93
N ASP A 246 -30.84 19.83 4.58
CA ASP A 246 -30.68 21.10 5.30
C ASP A 246 -31.44 20.98 6.62
N LEU A 247 -30.67 20.87 7.70
CA LEU A 247 -31.13 20.71 9.09
C LEU A 247 -30.81 22.00 9.85
N HIS A 248 -31.85 22.74 10.21
CA HIS A 248 -31.72 23.98 10.97
C HIS A 248 -31.39 23.68 12.44
N SER A 249 -30.90 24.68 13.19
CA SER A 249 -30.51 24.49 14.61
C SER A 249 -31.65 24.07 15.53
N ASP A 250 -32.89 24.33 15.15
CA ASP A 250 -34.09 23.90 15.86
C ASP A 250 -34.60 22.52 15.41
N GLU A 251 -33.93 21.87 14.45
CA GLU A 251 -34.36 20.59 13.89
C GLU A 251 -33.41 19.47 14.34
N PHE A 252 -33.94 18.55 15.16
CA PHE A 252 -33.15 17.46 15.76
C PHE A 252 -33.47 16.09 15.15
N THR A 253 -34.46 15.99 14.26
CA THR A 253 -34.86 14.70 13.70
C THR A 253 -35.42 14.86 12.29
N VAL A 254 -34.89 14.06 11.37
CA VAL A 254 -35.38 13.89 10.01
C VAL A 254 -35.97 12.50 9.87
N LEU A 255 -37.27 12.47 9.59
CA LEU A 255 -38.00 11.27 9.23
C LEU A 255 -37.95 11.07 7.72
N VAL A 256 -37.40 9.96 7.25
CA VAL A 256 -37.26 9.62 5.83
C VAL A 256 -38.29 8.56 5.44
N SER A 257 -39.41 9.02 4.87
CA SER A 257 -40.51 8.19 4.35
C SER A 257 -40.41 7.94 2.84
N GLY A 258 -41.03 6.88 2.30
CA GLY A 258 -40.92 6.45 0.90
C GLY A 258 -40.90 4.92 0.68
N PRO A 259 -40.87 4.42 -0.56
CA PRO A 259 -40.79 2.99 -0.85
C PRO A 259 -39.42 2.40 -0.44
N ASN A 260 -39.36 1.11 -0.07
CA ASN A 260 -38.14 0.44 0.40
C ASN A 260 -36.97 0.50 -0.60
N THR A 261 -37.27 0.46 -1.90
CA THR A 261 -36.29 0.59 -3.00
C THR A 261 -35.95 2.05 -3.35
N GLY A 262 -36.48 3.03 -2.63
CA GLY A 262 -36.29 4.46 -2.89
C GLY A 262 -34.97 5.05 -2.37
N GLY A 263 -34.03 4.21 -1.91
CA GLY A 263 -32.69 4.66 -1.52
C GLY A 263 -32.58 5.26 -0.11
N LYS A 264 -33.55 5.05 0.78
CA LYS A 264 -33.52 5.57 2.17
C LYS A 264 -32.28 5.13 2.93
N THR A 265 -32.02 3.82 2.95
CA THR A 265 -30.86 3.24 3.63
C THR A 265 -29.55 3.75 3.02
N VAL A 266 -29.53 4.00 1.70
CA VAL A 266 -28.38 4.57 0.99
C VAL A 266 -28.14 6.01 1.42
N LEU A 267 -29.19 6.85 1.49
CA LEU A 267 -29.10 8.23 1.99
C LEU A 267 -28.53 8.28 3.42
N ILE A 268 -29.06 7.43 4.28
CA ILE A 268 -28.71 7.31 5.70
C ILE A 268 -27.25 6.88 5.87
N LYS A 269 -26.79 5.86 5.13
CA LYS A 269 -25.38 5.45 5.13
C LYS A 269 -24.46 6.50 4.51
N ALA A 270 -24.90 7.15 3.43
CA ALA A 270 -24.14 8.22 2.80
C ALA A 270 -23.89 9.34 3.82
N LEU A 271 -24.92 9.79 4.53
CA LEU A 271 -24.78 10.82 5.56
C LEU A 271 -23.74 10.45 6.62
N GLY A 272 -23.83 9.24 7.20
CA GLY A 272 -22.86 8.76 8.18
C GLY A 272 -21.43 8.73 7.63
N LEU A 273 -21.24 8.27 6.40
CA LEU A 273 -19.92 8.22 5.75
C LEU A 273 -19.37 9.62 5.44
N LEU A 274 -20.20 10.55 4.98
CA LEU A 274 -19.78 11.93 4.68
C LEU A 274 -19.28 12.63 5.96
N VAL A 275 -19.96 12.41 7.08
CA VAL A 275 -19.53 12.89 8.41
C VAL A 275 -18.20 12.26 8.81
N LEU A 276 -18.07 10.94 8.72
CA LEU A 276 -16.86 10.22 9.13
C LEU A 276 -15.65 10.61 8.27
N LEU A 277 -15.81 10.74 6.94
CA LEU A 277 -14.77 11.22 6.04
C LEU A 277 -14.28 12.61 6.46
N THR A 278 -15.22 13.53 6.67
CA THR A 278 -14.91 14.91 7.07
C THR A 278 -14.14 14.96 8.39
N GLN A 279 -14.62 14.26 9.41
CA GLN A 279 -13.95 14.20 10.72
C GLN A 279 -12.64 13.41 10.71
N SER A 280 -12.40 12.60 9.67
CA SER A 280 -11.11 11.93 9.44
C SER A 280 -10.15 12.81 8.62
N GLY A 281 -10.56 14.00 8.20
CA GLY A 281 -9.76 14.89 7.35
C GLY A 281 -9.69 14.43 5.88
N ILE A 282 -10.68 13.68 5.42
CA ILE A 282 -10.82 13.23 4.03
C ILE A 282 -11.95 14.06 3.40
N ILE A 283 -11.67 14.70 2.26
CA ILE A 283 -12.67 15.56 1.59
C ILE A 283 -13.78 14.66 1.01
N PRO A 284 -15.02 14.79 1.50
CA PRO A 284 -16.13 13.95 1.07
C PRO A 284 -16.72 14.38 -0.31
N PRO A 285 -17.48 13.52 -1.00
CA PRO A 285 -18.26 13.87 -2.19
C PRO A 285 -19.50 14.71 -1.84
N LEU A 286 -19.24 15.96 -1.49
CA LEU A 286 -20.21 17.03 -1.26
C LEU A 286 -20.03 18.09 -2.35
N GLY A 287 -21.11 18.81 -2.66
CA GLY A 287 -21.06 20.04 -3.43
C GLY A 287 -20.68 21.27 -2.59
N PRO A 288 -20.40 22.41 -3.26
CA PRO A 288 -20.00 23.64 -2.60
C PRO A 288 -21.07 24.17 -1.64
N HIS A 289 -20.63 24.95 -0.64
CA HIS A 289 -21.48 25.54 0.41
C HIS A 289 -22.19 24.52 1.32
N SER A 290 -21.68 23.29 1.39
CA SER A 290 -22.05 22.32 2.42
C SER A 290 -21.41 22.71 3.76
N SER A 291 -22.11 22.47 4.86
CA SER A 291 -21.62 22.60 6.22
C SER A 291 -21.92 21.34 7.02
N LEU A 292 -20.95 20.86 7.80
CA LEU A 292 -21.11 19.70 8.67
C LEU A 292 -20.68 20.08 10.09
N PRO A 293 -21.43 19.70 11.13
CA PRO A 293 -20.98 19.85 12.48
C PRO A 293 -20.06 18.71 12.91
N ILE A 294 -19.32 18.95 13.99
CA ILE A 294 -18.49 17.92 14.63
C ILE A 294 -19.38 17.09 15.56
N PHE A 295 -19.60 15.83 15.20
CA PHE A 295 -20.30 14.87 16.01
C PHE A 295 -19.33 14.14 16.94
N ALA A 296 -19.64 14.13 18.24
CA ALA A 296 -18.88 13.39 19.23
C ALA A 296 -19.04 11.87 19.05
N ARG A 297 -20.21 11.43 18.56
CA ARG A 297 -20.53 10.01 18.31
C ARG A 297 -21.44 9.86 17.11
N VAL A 298 -21.17 8.83 16.30
CA VAL A 298 -21.98 8.41 15.15
C VAL A 298 -22.52 7.00 15.46
N PHE A 299 -23.84 6.87 15.58
CA PHE A 299 -24.50 5.58 15.83
C PHE A 299 -25.21 5.10 14.58
N ALA A 300 -24.99 3.83 14.21
CA ALA A 300 -25.70 3.17 13.12
C ALA A 300 -26.58 2.05 13.67
N ASP A 301 -27.86 2.05 13.33
CA ASP A 301 -28.82 1.00 13.68
C ASP A 301 -29.35 0.36 12.38
N SER A 302 -28.65 -0.67 11.91
CA SER A 302 -29.00 -1.40 10.69
C SER A 302 -29.38 -2.84 11.03
N ARG A 303 -30.60 -3.26 10.67
CA ARG A 303 -31.03 -4.65 10.89
C ARG A 303 -30.38 -5.58 9.86
N ARG A 304 -29.31 -6.26 10.27
CA ARG A 304 -28.99 -7.60 9.73
C ARG A 304 -28.88 -8.70 10.79
N ASP A 305 -28.81 -8.38 12.08
CA ASP A 305 -28.82 -9.40 13.13
C ASP A 305 -30.10 -9.39 13.95
N ARG A 306 -31.06 -10.21 13.51
CA ARG A 306 -32.12 -10.77 14.37
C ARG A 306 -31.66 -12.12 14.94
N ARG A 307 -30.52 -12.16 15.62
CA ARG A 307 -30.22 -13.18 16.63
C ARG A 307 -29.73 -12.44 17.87
N HIS A 308 -30.48 -12.59 18.96
CA HIS A 308 -30.37 -11.88 20.25
C HIS A 308 -30.94 -10.46 20.33
N ARG A 309 -32.26 -10.38 20.59
CA ARG A 309 -32.80 -9.73 21.79
C ARG A 309 -34.27 -10.11 21.95
N GLU A 310 -34.63 -10.41 23.20
CA GLU A 310 -35.87 -11.03 23.63
C GLU A 310 -37.14 -10.18 23.39
N ARG A 311 -38.26 -10.88 23.54
CA ARG A 311 -39.65 -10.53 23.20
C ARG A 311 -40.10 -9.16 23.71
N VAL A 312 -40.65 -8.35 22.80
CA VAL A 312 -41.71 -7.36 23.10
C VAL A 312 -42.75 -7.41 21.97
N ALA A 313 -44.03 -7.41 22.35
CA ALA A 313 -45.22 -7.67 21.53
C ALA A 313 -45.38 -6.74 20.29
N PRO A 314 -46.11 -7.17 19.24
CA PRO A 314 -46.26 -6.39 18.02
C PRO A 314 -47.37 -5.34 18.17
N VAL A 315 -47.00 -4.06 18.24
CA VAL A 315 -47.92 -2.96 17.91
C VAL A 315 -47.66 -2.55 16.46
N ARG A 316 -48.72 -2.57 15.63
CA ARG A 316 -48.67 -2.22 14.21
C ARG A 316 -48.44 -0.71 14.04
N CYS A 317 -47.22 -0.30 13.74
CA CYS A 317 -46.98 0.89 12.92
C CYS A 317 -46.83 0.41 11.48
N ARG A 318 -47.75 0.83 10.61
CA ARG A 318 -47.63 0.63 9.16
C ARG A 318 -46.49 1.50 8.65
N ASP A 319 -45.71 0.88 7.77
CA ASP A 319 -44.75 1.45 6.82
C ASP A 319 -43.32 1.76 7.32
N ALA A 320 -42.38 1.42 6.44
CA ALA A 320 -40.96 1.24 6.66
C ALA A 320 -40.23 2.59 6.65
N ASP A 321 -40.42 3.39 7.69
CA ASP A 321 -39.76 4.68 7.84
C ASP A 321 -38.36 4.54 8.41
N ALA A 322 -37.39 5.22 7.81
CA ALA A 322 -36.01 5.26 8.24
C ALA A 322 -35.72 6.67 8.80
N ASP A 323 -34.92 6.75 9.85
CA ASP A 323 -34.75 7.98 10.64
C ASP A 323 -33.29 8.39 10.71
N VAL A 324 -33.06 9.70 10.56
CA VAL A 324 -31.84 10.36 10.99
C VAL A 324 -32.22 11.23 12.17
N SER A 325 -31.70 10.93 13.36
CA SER A 325 -31.87 11.78 14.54
C SER A 325 -30.54 12.44 14.86
N VAL A 326 -30.51 13.77 14.89
CA VAL A 326 -29.39 14.56 15.38
C VAL A 326 -29.78 15.09 16.76
N ALA A 327 -29.24 14.49 17.81
CA ALA A 327 -29.54 14.90 19.19
C ALA A 327 -28.36 15.69 19.76
N GLN A 328 -28.66 16.80 20.44
CA GLN A 328 -27.68 17.53 21.23
C GLN A 328 -27.65 16.93 22.64
N GLY A 329 -26.58 16.18 22.96
CA GLY A 329 -26.37 15.60 24.28
C GLY A 329 -25.51 16.48 25.17
N CYS A 330 -25.49 16.19 26.48
CA CYS A 330 -24.66 16.89 27.47
C CYS A 330 -23.13 16.81 27.20
N ALA A 331 -22.69 15.96 26.27
CA ALA A 331 -21.30 15.75 25.89
C ALA A 331 -20.98 16.11 24.41
N GLY A 332 -21.88 16.84 23.73
CA GLY A 332 -21.71 17.23 22.32
C GLY A 332 -22.83 16.72 21.41
N GLN A 333 -22.75 17.06 20.12
CA GLN A 333 -23.73 16.61 19.12
C GLN A 333 -23.56 15.13 18.77
N VAL A 334 -24.67 14.42 18.65
CA VAL A 334 -24.73 12.99 18.32
C VAL A 334 -25.60 12.79 17.10
N ILE A 335 -25.13 11.99 16.15
CA ILE A 335 -25.95 11.56 15.01
C ILE A 335 -26.29 10.08 15.14
N ARG A 336 -27.59 9.76 15.09
CA ARG A 336 -28.12 8.41 14.97
C ARG A 336 -28.72 8.23 13.59
N VAL A 337 -28.30 7.16 12.95
CA VAL A 337 -28.61 6.82 11.57
C VAL A 337 -29.26 5.43 11.61
N GLY A 338 -30.57 5.33 11.40
CA GLY A 338 -31.33 4.11 11.64
C GLY A 338 -32.35 3.76 10.56
N ASP A 339 -32.48 2.47 10.21
CA ASP A 339 -33.44 1.99 9.19
C ASP A 339 -34.88 1.80 9.72
N ARG A 340 -35.11 2.12 11.01
CA ARG A 340 -36.44 2.22 11.63
C ARG A 340 -36.49 3.29 12.71
N ALA A 341 -37.60 4.05 12.74
CA ALA A 341 -37.98 4.84 13.90
C ALA A 341 -38.06 3.98 15.17
N PRO A 342 -37.61 4.45 16.35
CA PRO A 342 -37.74 3.70 17.59
C PRO A 342 -39.22 3.38 17.87
N ALA A 343 -39.51 2.11 18.15
CA ALA A 343 -40.85 1.67 18.56
C ALA A 343 -41.11 2.16 19.99
N GLY A 344 -41.75 3.33 20.10
CA GLY A 344 -42.07 3.99 21.36
C GLY A 344 -42.51 5.42 21.05
N ARG A 345 -43.50 5.92 21.80
CA ARG A 345 -44.16 7.24 21.65
C ARG A 345 -43.32 8.24 20.84
N CYS A 346 -43.90 8.79 19.76
CA CYS A 346 -43.49 10.11 19.25
C CYS A 346 -43.13 10.96 20.47
N PRO A 347 -41.92 11.52 20.57
CA PRO A 347 -41.61 12.39 21.68
C PRO A 347 -42.62 13.54 21.62
N ARG A 348 -43.61 13.50 22.52
CA ARG A 348 -44.42 14.66 22.83
C ARG A 348 -43.41 15.69 23.27
N ARG A 349 -43.23 16.73 22.45
CA ARG A 349 -42.63 18.03 22.78
C ARG A 349 -41.76 17.97 24.04
N VAL A 350 -40.52 17.53 23.89
CA VAL A 350 -39.46 17.91 24.82
C VAL A 350 -38.48 18.71 23.99
N GLY A 351 -38.58 20.03 24.08
CA GLY A 351 -37.85 21.00 23.24
C GLY A 351 -38.55 21.24 21.90
N GLY A 352 -38.92 22.50 21.62
CA GLY A 352 -39.68 22.92 20.45
C GLY A 352 -38.92 22.83 19.12
N GLY A 353 -38.60 21.62 18.67
CA GLY A 353 -37.98 21.40 17.36
C GLY A 353 -38.97 20.94 16.28
N ARG A 354 -38.83 21.47 15.07
CA ARG A 354 -39.65 21.12 13.90
C ARG A 354 -39.09 19.87 13.20
N ALA A 355 -39.97 19.05 12.63
CA ALA A 355 -39.59 17.90 11.79
C ALA A 355 -39.80 18.27 10.31
N ARG A 356 -38.80 18.00 9.45
CA ARG A 356 -38.87 18.24 7.99
C ARG A 356 -38.74 16.95 7.18
N ARG A 357 -39.40 16.93 6.01
CA ARG A 357 -39.23 15.89 4.98
C ARG A 357 -38.03 16.23 4.11
N ALA A 358 -37.06 15.31 4.01
CA ALA A 358 -36.00 15.40 3.00
C ALA A 358 -36.61 15.31 1.60
N ARG A 359 -36.26 16.24 0.69
CA ARG A 359 -36.70 16.21 -0.71
C ARG A 359 -35.56 15.67 -1.57
N SER A 360 -35.72 14.49 -2.16
CA SER A 360 -34.91 14.12 -3.33
C SER A 360 -35.49 14.85 -4.55
N ARG A 361 -34.72 15.77 -5.16
CA ARG A 361 -35.08 16.28 -6.48
C ARG A 361 -34.70 15.24 -7.53
N ALA A 362 -35.55 14.24 -7.72
CA ALA A 362 -35.51 13.42 -8.93
C ALA A 362 -36.19 14.22 -10.05
N HIS A 363 -35.42 14.94 -10.87
CA HIS A 363 -35.95 15.46 -12.12
C HIS A 363 -36.13 14.32 -13.12
N ALA A 364 -37.32 13.71 -13.11
CA ALA A 364 -37.80 12.95 -14.25
C ALA A 364 -38.30 13.95 -15.30
N ARG A 365 -37.57 14.10 -16.41
CA ARG A 365 -38.14 14.58 -17.67
C ARG A 365 -37.81 13.57 -18.76
N SER A 366 -38.82 12.79 -19.11
CA SER A 366 -38.88 12.06 -20.37
C SER A 366 -40.11 12.56 -21.15
N ALA A 367 -39.87 12.83 -22.42
CA ALA A 367 -40.77 12.87 -23.57
C ALA A 367 -41.74 14.07 -23.76
N ALA A 368 -41.41 14.81 -24.84
CA ALA A 368 -42.26 15.07 -26.01
C ALA A 368 -42.61 16.55 -26.28
N ARG A 369 -41.97 17.13 -27.31
CA ARG A 369 -42.66 17.53 -28.55
C ARG A 369 -41.68 17.89 -29.66
N VAL A 370 -41.91 17.21 -30.78
CA VAL A 370 -41.44 17.46 -32.13
C VAL A 370 -42.02 18.78 -32.64
N GLY A 371 -41.26 19.50 -33.49
CA GLY A 371 -41.88 20.37 -34.49
C GLY A 371 -41.08 21.60 -34.92
N GLY A 372 -40.29 21.44 -35.98
CA GLY A 372 -40.30 22.40 -37.10
C GLY A 372 -39.24 23.50 -37.13
N GLY A 373 -38.48 23.54 -38.23
CA GLY A 373 -38.22 24.80 -38.91
C GLY A 373 -36.77 25.19 -39.19
N ALA A 374 -36.31 24.82 -40.40
CA ALA A 374 -35.50 25.64 -41.32
C ALA A 374 -34.01 25.98 -41.01
N ARG A 375 -33.15 25.29 -41.79
CA ARG A 375 -32.10 25.81 -42.70
C ARG A 375 -31.51 27.21 -42.45
N ALA A 376 -30.19 27.25 -42.25
CA ALA A 376 -29.15 27.92 -43.07
C ALA A 376 -27.80 27.63 -42.39
N GLY A 377 -26.74 27.12 -43.01
CA GLY A 377 -26.24 27.46 -44.34
C GLY A 377 -24.96 28.28 -44.18
N ASP A 378 -23.85 27.59 -43.95
CA ASP A 378 -22.50 27.83 -44.48
C ASP A 378 -21.96 29.27 -44.61
N ARG A 379 -20.80 29.52 -43.99
CA ARG A 379 -19.59 30.08 -44.64
C ARG A 379 -18.50 30.33 -43.61
N GLY A 380 -17.34 29.72 -43.85
CA GLY A 380 -16.09 30.05 -43.16
C GLY A 380 -15.48 31.38 -43.62
N ALA A 381 -14.60 31.93 -42.80
CA ALA A 381 -13.48 32.76 -43.23
C ALA A 381 -12.43 32.89 -42.12
N ARG A 382 -11.26 32.31 -42.40
CA ARG A 382 -9.89 32.69 -42.02
C ARG A 382 -9.73 33.94 -41.13
N ARG A 383 -9.01 33.79 -40.01
CA ARG A 383 -7.59 34.14 -39.87
C ARG A 383 -7.00 33.47 -38.63
#